data_AF-A0A6I1W7Q4-F1
#
_entry.id   AF-A0A6I1W7Q4-F1
#
_cell.length_a   1.000
_cell.length_b   1.000
_cell.length_c   1.000
_cell.angle_alpha   90.00
_cell.angle_beta   90.00
_cell.angle_gamma   90.00
#
_symmetry.space_group_name_H-M   'P 1'
#
loop_
_entity.id
_entity.type
_entity.pdbx_description
1 polymer ?
#
loop_
_entity_poly.entity_id
_entity_poly.type
_entity_poly.pdbx_seq_one_letter_code
_entity_poly.pdbx_strand_id
1 'polypeptide(L)' 'MPTHTRIRMFNTKETYPNQSLDNDLCQAVRAGNTVY' A
#
# COMPACT_ATOMS: atom_id res chain seq x y z
N MET A 1 15.44 5.34 -8.71
CA MET A 1 14.35 5.99 -7.95
C MET A 1 13.08 5.18 -8.19
N PRO A 2 12.21 4.98 -7.18
CA PRO A 2 10.98 4.21 -7.36
C PRO A 2 10.11 4.84 -8.43
N THR A 3 9.58 4.01 -9.34
CA THR A 3 8.76 4.44 -10.50
C THR A 3 7.42 5.06 -10.07
N HIS A 4 6.97 4.76 -8.84
CA HIS A 4 5.75 5.28 -8.24
C HIS A 4 5.94 5.54 -6.74
N THR A 5 5.18 6.47 -6.19
CA THR A 5 5.15 6.79 -4.75
C THR A 5 3.92 6.15 -4.12
N ARG A 6 4.13 5.32 -3.09
CA ARG A 6 3.04 4.73 -2.29
C ARG A 6 2.57 5.72 -1.23
N ILE A 7 1.27 5.82 -1.03
CA ILE A 7 0.63 6.75 -0.11
C ILE A 7 -0.27 5.95 0.85
N ARG A 8 -0.21 6.28 2.15
CA ARG A 8 -0.94 5.58 3.23
C ARG A 8 -0.70 4.07 3.19
N MET A 9 0.55 3.70 3.44
CA MET A 9 0.94 2.30 3.55
C MET A 9 0.33 1.65 4.79
N PHE A 10 0.02 0.36 4.67
CA PHE A 10 -0.43 -0.47 5.77
C PHE A 10 -0.03 -1.92 5.49
N ASN A 11 0.11 -2.71 6.55
CA ASN A 11 0.30 -4.15 6.42
C ASN A 11 -1.04 -4.87 6.69
N THR A 12 -1.32 -5.93 5.92
CA THR A 12 -2.57 -6.68 6.05
C THR A 12 -2.70 -7.45 7.36
N LYS A 13 -1.59 -7.85 7.99
CA LYS A 13 -1.59 -8.56 9.27
C LYS A 13 -2.12 -7.68 10.41
N GLU A 14 -1.79 -6.39 10.37
CA GLU A 14 -2.26 -5.42 11.36
C GLU A 14 -3.71 -4.99 11.08
N THR A 15 -4.07 -4.85 9.80
CA THR A 15 -5.39 -4.35 9.39
C THR A 15 -6.47 -5.43 9.43
N TYR A 16 -6.10 -6.68 9.15
CA TYR A 16 -6.99 -7.84 9.10
C TYR A 16 -6.44 -9.00 9.96
N PRO A 17 -6.35 -8.82 11.30
CA PRO A 17 -5.61 -9.74 12.18
C PRO A 17 -6.17 -11.16 12.25
N ASN A 18 -7.43 -11.37 11.83
CA ASN A 18 -8.05 -12.70 11.79
C ASN A 18 -7.79 -13.47 10.48
N GLN A 19 -7.04 -12.88 9.55
CA GLN A 19 -6.66 -13.50 8.29
C GLN A 19 -5.17 -13.85 8.29
N SER A 20 -4.79 -14.92 7.59
CA SER A 20 -3.38 -15.29 7.41
C SER A 20 -2.75 -14.55 6.23
N LEU A 21 -2.83 -13.21 6.24
CA LEU A 21 -2.27 -12.34 5.19
C LEU A 21 -1.19 -11.42 5.78
N ASP A 22 -0.02 -11.38 5.16
CA ASP A 22 1.10 -10.51 5.57
C ASP A 22 1.73 -9.85 4.34
N ASN A 23 1.07 -8.81 3.85
CA ASN A 23 1.49 -8.05 2.67
C ASN A 23 1.55 -6.56 3.00
N ASP A 24 2.58 -5.90 2.49
CA ASP A 24 2.72 -4.45 2.54
C ASP A 24 1.98 -3.82 1.36
N LEU A 25 0.85 -3.19 1.67
CA LEU A 25 -0.04 -2.53 0.71
C LEU A 25 -0.09 -1.03 0.95
N CYS A 26 -0.77 -0.32 0.06
CA CYS A 26 -1.04 1.10 0.18
C CYS A 26 -2.42 1.41 -0.38
N GLN A 27 -3.08 2.43 0.16
CA GLN A 27 -4.41 2.82 -0.29
C GLN A 27 -4.39 3.64 -1.59
N ALA A 28 -3.29 4.32 -1.87
CA ALA A 28 -3.14 5.10 -3.09
C ALA A 28 -1.69 5.05 -3.60
N VAL A 29 -1.54 5.21 -4.91
CA VAL A 29 -0.24 5.26 -5.59
C VAL A 29 -0.18 6.45 -6.52
N ARG A 30 0.87 7.26 -6.40
CA ARG A 30 1.17 8.33 -7.37
C ARG A 30 2.17 7.85 -8.41
N ALA A 31 1.78 7.85 -9.68
CA ALA A 31 2.68 7.62 -10.81
C ALA A 31 2.77 8.92 -11.63
N GLY A 32 3.92 9.59 -11.55
CA GLY A 32 4.07 10.93 -12.11
C GLY A 32 3.11 11.94 -11.46
N ASN A 33 2.19 12.48 -12.25
CA ASN A 33 1.20 13.47 -11.84
C ASN A 33 -0.20 12.90 -11.59
N THR A 34 -0.38 11.58 -11.73
CA THR A 34 -1.67 10.89 -11.57
C THR A 34 -1.67 10.05 -10.30
N VAL A 35 -2.79 10.05 -9.57
CA VAL A 35 -3.02 9.22 -8.39
C VAL A 35 -4.07 8.16 -8.71
N TYR A 36 -3.76 6.92 -8.34
CA TYR A 36 -4.63 5.74 -8.42
C TYR A 36 -4.97 5.28 -7.01
#